data_AF-A0A7S3WMN3-F1
#
_entry.id   AF-A0A7S3WMN3-F1
#
_cell.length_a   1.000
_cell.length_b   1.000
_cell.length_c   1.000
_cell.angle_alpha   90.00
_cell.angle_beta   90.00
_cell.angle_gamma   90.00
#
_symmetry.space_group_name_H-M   'P 1'
#
loop_
_entity.id
_entity.type
_entity.pdbx_description
1 polymer ?
#
loop_
_entity_poly.entity_id
_entity_poly.type
_entity_poly.pdbx_seq_one_letter_code
_entity_poly.pdbx_strand_id
1 'polypeptide(L)'
;VLKLPVSMSQEAKNLIVHLLNRNPSKRLGAGSGGANEIKSHPFFNDIDWDQILARRIPMPAPRYTCEQFKRQYETFNCTEEQKRQIFEDAHAQDASRTERVEGWSFVQREEPPMQ
;
A
#
# COMPACT_ATOMS: atom_id res chain seq x y z
N VAL A 1 16.96 16.66 -12.18
CA VAL A 1 17.18 17.15 -10.79
C VAL A 1 15.83 17.19 -10.11
N LEU A 2 15.71 16.57 -8.94
CA LEU A 2 14.47 16.55 -8.16
C LEU A 2 14.17 17.97 -7.65
N LYS A 3 12.99 18.52 -7.94
CA LYS A 3 12.57 19.83 -7.44
C LYS A 3 11.67 19.63 -6.23
N LEU A 4 12.11 20.09 -5.06
CA LEU A 4 11.36 19.98 -3.81
C LEU A 4 10.90 21.37 -3.33
N PRO A 5 9.67 21.51 -2.80
CA PRO A 5 9.19 22.78 -2.26
C PRO A 5 10.07 23.32 -1.13
N VAL A 6 10.18 24.64 -1.04
CA VAL A 6 10.93 25.30 0.05
C VAL A 6 10.29 25.06 1.42
N SER A 7 8.97 24.94 1.47
CA SER A 7 8.16 24.73 2.68
C SER A 7 8.38 23.39 3.39
N MET A 8 9.08 22.45 2.75
CA MET A 8 9.35 21.13 3.30
C MET A 8 10.54 21.16 4.27
N SER A 9 10.45 20.39 5.36
CA SER A 9 11.55 20.26 6.33
C SER A 9 12.80 19.64 5.70
N GLN A 10 13.96 19.86 6.32
CA GLN A 10 15.22 19.38 5.79
C GLN A 10 15.30 17.84 5.84
N GLU A 11 14.76 17.25 6.89
CA GLU A 11 14.67 15.81 7.11
C GLU A 11 13.77 15.16 6.05
N ALA A 12 12.64 15.79 5.72
CA ALA A 12 11.74 15.31 4.67
C ALA A 12 12.41 15.38 3.28
N LYS A 13 13.10 16.49 2.97
CA LYS A 13 13.85 16.61 1.73
C LYS A 13 14.93 15.54 1.62
N ASN A 14 15.67 15.31 2.70
CA ASN A 14 16.73 14.31 2.78
C ASN A 14 16.16 12.90 2.55
N LEU A 15 15.07 12.55 3.23
CA LEU A 15 14.39 11.26 3.07
C LEU A 15 14.01 11.01 1.61
N ILE A 16 13.34 11.98 0.97
CA ILE A 16 12.87 11.85 -0.41
C ILE A 16 14.06 11.69 -1.39
N VAL A 17 15.13 12.45 -1.22
CA VAL A 17 16.32 12.35 -2.08
C VAL A 17 16.94 10.95 -2.01
N HIS A 18 17.04 10.36 -0.82
CA HIS A 18 17.63 9.03 -0.65
C HIS A 18 16.71 7.89 -1.08
N LEU A 19 15.38 8.02 -0.89
CA LEU A 19 14.39 7.07 -1.40
C LEU A 19 14.28 7.12 -2.93
N LEU A 20 14.39 8.30 -3.54
CA LEU A 20 14.30 8.49 -4.99
C LEU A 20 15.68 8.50 -5.67
N ASN A 21 16.65 7.80 -5.07
CA ASN A 21 17.94 7.59 -5.72
C ASN A 21 17.74 6.81 -7.02
N ARG A 22 18.24 7.38 -8.13
CA ARG A 22 18.17 6.77 -9.46
C ARG A 22 18.91 5.43 -9.53
N ASN A 23 20.01 5.30 -8.79
CA ASN A 23 20.73 4.04 -8.67
C ASN A 23 20.03 3.17 -7.59
N PRO A 24 19.44 2.02 -7.94
CA PRO A 24 18.72 1.18 -6.99
C PRO A 24 19.62 0.66 -5.87
N SER A 25 20.89 0.36 -6.13
CA SER A 25 21.84 -0.12 -5.11
C SER A 25 22.22 0.93 -4.08
N LYS A 26 21.99 2.22 -4.38
CA LYS A 26 22.24 3.34 -3.45
C LYS A 26 20.95 3.91 -2.86
N ARG A 27 19.81 3.29 -3.15
CA ARG A 27 18.52 3.71 -2.62
C ARG A 27 18.44 3.34 -1.15
N LEU A 28 17.93 4.25 -0.32
CA LEU A 28 17.68 3.97 1.09
C LEU A 28 16.81 2.73 1.24
N GLY A 29 17.25 1.77 2.06
CA GLY A 29 16.56 0.50 2.27
C GLY A 29 16.76 -0.55 1.17
N ALA A 30 17.66 -0.32 0.21
CA ALA A 30 18.10 -1.36 -0.74
C ALA A 30 19.24 -2.23 -0.20
N GLY A 31 19.87 -1.81 0.90
CA GLY A 31 20.92 -2.56 1.59
C GLY A 31 20.36 -3.73 2.42
N SER A 32 21.26 -4.44 3.12
CA SER A 32 20.89 -5.55 4.01
C SER A 32 20.03 -5.12 5.19
N GLY A 33 20.04 -3.84 5.57
CA GLY A 33 19.18 -3.31 6.64
C GLY A 33 17.73 -3.08 6.20
N GLY A 34 17.46 -3.02 4.88
CA GLY A 34 16.11 -2.97 4.33
C GLY A 34 15.24 -1.88 4.95
N ALA A 35 14.05 -2.27 5.42
CA ALA A 35 13.12 -1.34 6.06
C ALA A 35 13.67 -0.70 7.35
N ASN A 36 14.62 -1.32 8.04
CA ASN A 36 15.17 -0.75 9.28
C ASN A 36 16.00 0.52 9.01
N GLU A 37 16.68 0.60 7.86
CA GLU A 37 17.37 1.83 7.44
C GLU A 37 16.41 3.00 7.23
N ILE A 38 15.20 2.70 6.72
CA ILE A 38 14.14 3.69 6.54
C ILE A 38 13.59 4.11 7.90
N LYS A 39 13.31 3.16 8.79
CA LYS A 39 12.79 3.40 10.14
C LYS A 39 13.73 4.23 11.01
N SER A 40 15.05 4.06 10.84
CA SER A 40 16.08 4.80 11.59
C SER A 40 16.38 6.19 11.01
N HIS A 41 15.73 6.60 9.93
CA HIS A 41 15.99 7.90 9.30
C HIS A 41 15.50 9.05 10.19
N PRO A 42 16.22 10.19 10.31
CA PRO A 42 15.86 11.30 11.20
C PRO A 42 14.45 11.86 11.06
N PHE A 43 13.87 11.75 9.86
CA PHE A 43 12.46 12.10 9.60
C PHE A 43 11.47 11.34 10.51
N PHE A 44 11.83 10.15 11.00
CA PHE A 44 11.00 9.32 11.86
C PHE A 44 11.51 9.24 13.31
N ASN A 45 12.37 10.17 13.75
CA ASN A 45 12.92 10.13 15.11
C ASN A 45 11.85 10.19 16.22
N ASP A 46 10.71 10.82 15.94
CA ASP A 46 9.60 10.95 16.90
C ASP A 46 8.63 9.74 16.85
N ILE A 47 8.96 8.70 16.08
CA ILE A 47 8.11 7.52 15.91
C ILE A 47 8.60 6.38 16.78
N ASP A 48 7.72 5.95 17.70
CA ASP A 48 7.84 4.66 18.38
C ASP A 48 7.18 3.56 17.53
N TRP A 49 8.01 2.76 16.86
CA TRP A 49 7.57 1.70 15.96
C TRP A 49 6.83 0.56 16.67
N ASP A 50 7.15 0.30 17.95
CA ASP A 50 6.51 -0.75 18.74
C ASP A 50 5.10 -0.32 19.14
N GLN A 51 4.91 0.95 19.49
CA GLN A 51 3.58 1.51 19.75
C GLN A 51 2.71 1.57 18.49
N ILE A 52 3.30 1.87 17.32
CA ILE A 52 2.57 1.78 16.04
C ILE A 52 2.11 0.35 15.79
N LEU A 53 3.00 -0.64 15.95
CA LEU A 53 2.67 -2.05 15.74
C LEU A 53 1.56 -2.52 16.68
N ALA A 54 1.62 -2.10 17.95
CA ALA A 54 0.60 -2.37 18.95
C ALA A 54 -0.70 -1.56 18.77
N ARG A 55 -0.78 -0.71 17.74
CA ARG A 55 -1.93 0.17 17.44
C ARG A 55 -2.30 1.10 18.60
N ARG A 56 -1.30 1.56 19.36
CA ARG A 56 -1.48 2.42 20.54
C ARG A 56 -1.36 3.91 20.23
N ILE A 57 -0.80 4.27 19.08
CA ILE A 57 -0.74 5.66 18.64
C ILE A 57 -2.08 6.05 18.01
N PRO A 58 -2.71 7.15 18.46
CA PRO A 58 -3.96 7.61 17.87
C PRO A 58 -3.75 8.00 16.39
N MET A 59 -4.56 7.42 15.52
CA MET A 59 -4.55 7.77 14.09
C MET A 59 -5.05 9.19 13.88
N PRO A 60 -4.41 9.99 13.01
CA PRO A 60 -4.95 11.27 12.58
C PRO A 60 -6.37 11.10 12.03
N ALA A 61 -7.28 12.01 12.37
CA ALA A 61 -8.64 11.95 11.86
C ALA A 61 -8.63 12.04 10.33
N PRO A 62 -9.37 11.17 9.62
CA PRO A 62 -9.44 11.24 8.17
C PRO A 62 -10.07 12.57 7.75
N ARG A 63 -9.56 13.15 6.65
CA ARG A 63 -10.08 14.42 6.12
C ARG A 63 -11.51 14.34 5.60
N TYR A 64 -11.95 13.14 5.23
CA TYR A 64 -13.26 12.89 4.66
C TYR A 64 -13.98 11.81 5.48
N THR A 65 -15.30 11.97 5.62
CA THR A 65 -16.15 10.89 6.11
C THR A 65 -16.21 9.77 5.07
N CYS A 66 -16.57 8.55 5.50
CA CYS A 66 -16.78 7.44 4.57
C CYS A 66 -17.81 7.79 3.48
N GLU A 67 -18.85 8.55 3.83
CA GLU A 67 -19.88 8.98 2.89
C GLU A 67 -19.34 9.96 1.84
N GLN A 68 -18.54 10.94 2.27
CA GLN A 68 -17.87 11.88 1.37
C GLN A 68 -16.88 11.17 0.43
N PHE A 69 -16.11 10.22 0.95
CA PHE A 69 -15.18 9.42 0.16
C PHE A 69 -15.91 8.61 -0.92
N LYS A 70 -16.99 7.90 -0.54
CA LYS A 70 -17.83 7.12 -1.46
C LYS A 70 -18.49 7.97 -2.55
N ARG A 71 -18.78 9.24 -2.26
CA ARG A 71 -19.35 10.17 -3.23
C ARG A 71 -18.31 10.72 -4.20
N GLN A 72 -17.10 11.00 -3.71
CA GLN A 72 -16.01 11.54 -4.53
C GLN A 72 -15.43 10.50 -5.47
N TYR A 73 -15.21 9.29 -4.95
CA TYR A 73 -14.88 8.13 -5.73
C TYR A 73 -16.17 7.35 -5.84
N GLU A 74 -17.05 7.77 -6.76
CA GLU A 74 -18.12 6.90 -7.24
C GLU A 74 -17.47 5.55 -7.47
N THR A 75 -17.66 4.61 -6.54
CA THR A 75 -17.28 3.22 -6.68
C THR A 75 -17.72 2.89 -8.08
N PHE A 76 -16.80 2.50 -8.97
CA PHE A 76 -17.12 2.12 -10.34
C PHE A 76 -18.40 1.29 -10.27
N ASN A 77 -19.54 1.92 -10.57
CA ASN A 77 -20.83 1.28 -10.51
C ASN A 77 -20.93 0.55 -11.83
N CYS A 78 -20.06 -0.44 -11.98
CA CYS A 78 -20.18 -1.46 -12.99
C CYS A 78 -21.53 -2.11 -12.71
N THR A 79 -22.50 -1.88 -13.59
CA THR A 79 -23.81 -2.52 -13.47
C THR A 79 -23.62 -4.03 -13.45
N GLU A 80 -24.57 -4.78 -12.91
CA GLU A 80 -24.50 -6.24 -12.94
C GLU A 80 -24.36 -6.74 -14.40
N GLU A 81 -24.99 -6.07 -15.38
CA GLU A 81 -24.77 -6.33 -16.81
C GLU A 81 -23.33 -6.06 -17.27
N GLN A 82 -22.69 -4.97 -16.84
CA GLN A 82 -21.29 -4.70 -17.18
C GLN A 82 -20.35 -5.72 -16.52
N LYS A 83 -20.65 -6.17 -15.30
CA LYS A 83 -19.90 -7.25 -14.64
C LYS A 83 -20.05 -8.55 -15.42
N ARG A 84 -21.27 -8.89 -15.86
CA ARG A 84 -21.51 -10.04 -16.73
C ARG A 84 -20.72 -9.94 -18.02
N GLN A 85 -20.72 -8.80 -18.70
CA GLN A 85 -19.94 -8.63 -19.93
C GLN A 85 -18.42 -8.77 -19.73
N ILE A 86 -17.89 -8.40 -18.56
CA ILE A 86 -16.45 -8.51 -18.25
C ILE A 86 -16.06 -9.94 -17.86
N PHE A 87 -16.91 -10.64 -17.10
CA PHE A 87 -16.59 -11.94 -16.51
C PHE A 87 -17.23 -13.13 -17.24
N GLU A 88 -18.25 -12.88 -18.08
CA GLU A 88 -18.94 -13.85 -18.93
C GLU A 88 -18.57 -13.59 -20.40
N ASP A 89 -17.29 -13.42 -20.71
CA ASP A 89 -16.82 -13.60 -22.09
C ASP A 89 -17.19 -15.03 -22.52
N ALA A 90 -18.27 -15.13 -23.29
CA ALA A 90 -18.80 -16.35 -23.91
C ALA A 90 -17.82 -17.05 -24.88
N HIS A 91 -16.56 -16.59 -24.93
CA HIS A 91 -15.46 -17.15 -25.69
C HIS A 91 -14.45 -17.93 -24.85
N ALA A 92 -14.72 -18.21 -23.57
CA ALA A 92 -14.20 -19.41 -22.93
C ALA A 92 -14.87 -20.67 -23.52
N GLN A 93 -14.82 -20.83 -24.85
CA GLN A 93 -15.31 -22.02 -25.56
C GLN A 93 -14.40 -23.24 -25.33
N ASP A 94 -13.32 -23.05 -24.58
CA ASP A 94 -12.49 -24.14 -24.13
C ASP A 94 -12.73 -24.41 -22.64
N ALA A 95 -13.75 -25.22 -22.37
CA ALA A 95 -14.00 -25.79 -21.05
C ALA A 95 -12.85 -26.69 -20.56
N SER A 96 -11.83 -26.97 -21.40
CA SER A 96 -10.58 -27.60 -20.95
C SER A 96 -9.62 -26.63 -20.25
N ARG A 97 -9.85 -25.31 -20.36
CA ARG A 97 -9.02 -24.28 -19.71
C ARG A 97 -9.67 -23.65 -18.47
N THR A 98 -10.88 -24.05 -18.10
CA THR A 98 -11.46 -23.76 -16.77
C THR A 98 -10.84 -24.65 -15.68
N GLU A 99 -9.54 -24.91 -15.79
CA GLU A 99 -8.80 -25.53 -14.71
C GLU A 99 -8.81 -24.53 -13.56
N ARG A 100 -9.45 -24.92 -12.46
CA ARG A 100 -9.31 -24.23 -11.18
C ARG A 100 -7.82 -24.03 -10.96
N VAL A 101 -7.36 -22.77 -10.92
CA VAL A 101 -5.96 -22.47 -10.67
C VAL A 101 -5.61 -23.05 -9.30
N GLU A 102 -4.84 -24.12 -9.29
CA GLU A 102 -4.43 -24.77 -8.05
C GLU A 102 -3.68 -23.77 -7.17
N GLY A 103 -3.96 -23.76 -5.87
CA GLY A 103 -3.37 -22.82 -4.91
C GLY A 103 -3.95 -21.40 -4.93
N TRP A 104 -4.96 -21.10 -5.76
CA TRP A 104 -5.60 -19.78 -5.79
C TRP A 104 -6.59 -19.54 -4.64
N SER A 105 -7.15 -20.62 -4.07
CA SER A 105 -8.05 -20.52 -2.91
C SER A 105 -7.25 -20.33 -1.62
N PHE A 106 -7.47 -19.21 -0.93
CA PHE A 106 -6.90 -18.92 0.37
C PHE A 106 -8.01 -18.73 1.41
N VAL A 107 -7.81 -19.30 2.60
CA VAL A 107 -8.64 -19.04 3.79
C VAL A 107 -7.70 -18.59 4.88
N GLN A 108 -7.90 -17.36 5.39
CA GLN A 108 -7.13 -16.85 6.50
C GLN A 108 -7.39 -17.72 7.72
N ARG A 109 -6.35 -18.42 8.17
CA ARG A 109 -6.38 -19.09 9.48
C ARG A 109 -6.21 -18.00 10.53
N GLU A 110 -6.98 -18.06 11.61
CA GLU A 110 -6.88 -17.09 12.70
C GLU A 110 -5.41 -16.96 13.14
N GLU A 111 -4.87 -15.74 13.06
CA GLU A 111 -3.53 -15.48 13.58
C GLU A 111 -3.59 -15.56 15.10
N PRO A 112 -2.64 -16.26 15.76
CA PRO A 112 -2.56 -16.26 17.20
C PRO A 112 -2.42 -14.81 17.70
N PRO A 113 -3.03 -14.46 18.85
CA PRO A 113 -2.92 -13.11 19.39
C PRO A 113 -1.44 -12.74 19.56
N MET A 114 -1.06 -11.57 19.06
CA MET A 114 0.28 -11.02 19.26
C MET A 114 0.58 -10.99 20.76
N GLN A 115 1.59 -11.72 21.20
CA GLN A 115 2.07 -11.73 22.60
C GLN A 115 2.76 -10.42 22.95
#